data_AF-A0A2N1MF63-F1
#
_entry.id   AF-A0A2N1MF63-F1
#
_cell.length_a   1.000
_cell.length_b   1.000
_cell.length_c   1.000
_cell.angle_alpha   90.00
_cell.angle_beta   90.00
_cell.angle_gamma   90.00
#
_symmetry.space_group_name_H-M   'P 1'
#
loop_
_entity.id
_entity.type
_entity.pdbx_description
1 polymer ?
#
loop_
_entity_poly.entity_id
_entity_poly.type
_entity_poly.pdbx_seq_one_letter_code
_entity_poly.pdbx_strand_id
1 'polypeptide(L)'
;MATADLIGNINRGLDQIENHIRGAGILLPNPINILDGIRGSLNTIRVTLQNATTERDQYQNILNETNEREQVLIQQLRDMRNENLRFQQLLDESRAQAERTIRERDNAQGERDLAMLAYNNERQESHRWMFSYRDKDRRVQGLLREKFAKQLLYQRDTNRLQQNTRQLQTNAQNQVNRMLVIIARKQTRIGRLLREKFVFQLVIRQRNQNILNLQGQILALQNNPLGNMADARRLPVLTMIAPVLAKTKPYIGQEPPDDYLDRLIQSISFAQGHMTVLENANAGDFDDVVKCDIFKAQMGGKYLPVPAQDPYNGNANINSPATLRAWMRSHYQRETVGVADNDAQTIGFLKNYLSGDLYTWMRAVAPAGINAFFTNLKDMWLERAPNLNGNQNYQNNSSAEIEKLNSQIASLQVQLAQLAQVHLQNNEASAIFEKLNSKIASLEAQLAESMQVHSKLAQRLQLPENVVNSNNASIFDSYINQELEKRLGVIEINLAKLTKLVREDTIDTKSAQYQCSEFSDYNNGGLEKRLERIEAHLAKFARKDTRGTKTPQRQRSESSPFGGLEKRLGQIEALLAKLAKDSKSRSSRVHMATVDEQSDPIFSDDDTSKPEDNDIIRQPVQTPEIVI
;
A
#
# COMPACT_ATOMS: atom_id res chain seq x y z
N MET A 1 -72.83 -132.01 -81.18
CA MET A 1 -74.07 -132.80 -81.16
C MET A 1 -74.15 -133.72 -82.38
N ALA A 2 -73.97 -133.23 -83.62
CA ALA A 2 -74.04 -134.07 -84.84
C ALA A 2 -73.04 -135.24 -84.94
N THR A 3 -71.84 -135.15 -84.34
CA THR A 3 -70.82 -136.23 -84.39
C THR A 3 -71.14 -137.42 -83.49
N ALA A 4 -71.78 -137.20 -82.34
CA ALA A 4 -72.16 -138.28 -81.43
C ALA A 4 -73.25 -139.17 -82.05
N ASP A 5 -74.20 -138.57 -82.76
CA ASP A 5 -75.26 -139.29 -83.49
C ASP A 5 -74.69 -140.10 -84.67
N LEU A 6 -73.70 -139.56 -85.39
CA LEU A 6 -73.00 -140.28 -86.47
C LEU A 6 -72.21 -141.49 -85.94
N ILE A 7 -71.55 -141.38 -84.79
CA ILE A 7 -70.87 -142.51 -84.12
C ILE A 7 -71.89 -143.57 -83.70
N GLY A 8 -73.04 -143.15 -83.15
CA GLY A 8 -74.14 -144.06 -82.80
C GLY A 8 -74.67 -144.85 -84.01
N ASN A 9 -74.84 -144.18 -85.15
CA ASN A 9 -75.26 -144.82 -86.41
C ASN A 9 -74.22 -145.80 -86.97
N ILE A 10 -72.92 -145.45 -86.87
CA ILE A 10 -71.83 -146.37 -87.24
C ILE A 10 -71.87 -147.63 -86.39
N ASN A 11 -71.97 -147.49 -85.07
CA ASN A 11 -72.00 -148.64 -84.15
C ASN A 11 -73.21 -149.55 -84.44
N ARG A 12 -74.40 -148.97 -84.59
CA ARG A 12 -75.62 -149.72 -84.93
C ARG A 12 -75.53 -150.42 -86.29
N GLY A 13 -74.90 -149.78 -87.28
CA GLY A 13 -74.65 -150.39 -88.58
C GLY A 13 -73.64 -151.54 -88.53
N LEU A 14 -72.55 -151.39 -87.75
CA LEU A 14 -71.54 -152.44 -87.54
C LEU A 14 -72.16 -153.67 -86.87
N ASP A 15 -72.99 -153.48 -85.84
CA ASP A 15 -73.71 -154.57 -85.16
C ASP A 15 -74.63 -155.34 -86.13
N GLN A 16 -75.30 -154.66 -87.06
CA GLN A 16 -76.17 -155.31 -88.06
C GLN A 16 -75.38 -156.16 -89.06
N ILE A 17 -74.21 -155.70 -89.49
CA ILE A 17 -73.32 -156.46 -90.38
C ILE A 17 -72.67 -157.63 -89.64
N GLU A 18 -72.25 -157.43 -88.39
CA GLU A 18 -71.69 -158.50 -87.56
C GLU A 18 -72.67 -159.67 -87.40
N ASN A 19 -73.95 -159.36 -87.11
CA ASN A 19 -75.00 -160.36 -87.01
C ASN A 19 -75.27 -161.10 -88.34
N HIS A 20 -75.17 -160.40 -89.49
CA HIS A 20 -75.31 -161.01 -90.82
C HIS A 20 -74.20 -162.03 -91.13
N ILE A 21 -72.94 -161.71 -90.80
CA ILE A 21 -71.79 -162.58 -91.05
C ILE A 21 -71.84 -163.83 -90.17
N ARG A 22 -72.35 -163.73 -88.93
CA ARG A 22 -72.46 -164.87 -87.99
C ARG A 22 -73.65 -165.82 -88.27
N GLY A 23 -74.53 -165.52 -89.23
CA GLY A 23 -75.67 -166.35 -89.58
C GLY A 23 -76.80 -166.36 -88.54
N ALA A 24 -76.81 -165.40 -87.60
CA ALA A 24 -77.82 -165.28 -86.57
C ALA A 24 -78.91 -164.27 -87.01
N GLY A 25 -80.03 -164.77 -87.54
CA GLY A 25 -81.18 -163.96 -87.97
C GLY A 25 -81.40 -163.90 -89.48
N ILE A 26 -82.45 -163.18 -89.91
CA ILE A 26 -82.91 -163.10 -91.32
C ILE A 26 -81.76 -162.61 -92.22
N LEU A 27 -81.46 -163.33 -93.31
CA LEU A 27 -80.46 -162.93 -94.30
C LEU A 27 -80.81 -161.52 -94.82
N LEU A 28 -79.91 -160.55 -94.54
CA LEU A 28 -80.05 -159.19 -95.01
C LEU A 28 -79.97 -159.17 -96.55
N PRO A 29 -80.97 -158.60 -97.24
CA PRO A 29 -81.05 -158.67 -98.69
C PRO A 29 -79.95 -157.86 -99.40
N ASN A 30 -79.27 -156.92 -98.70
CA ASN A 30 -78.13 -156.20 -99.28
C ASN A 30 -77.20 -155.55 -98.21
N PRO A 31 -76.23 -156.29 -97.64
CA PRO A 31 -75.36 -155.80 -96.56
C PRO A 31 -74.40 -154.68 -96.98
N ILE A 32 -74.13 -154.55 -98.29
CA ILE A 32 -73.25 -153.52 -98.86
C ILE A 32 -73.75 -152.10 -98.54
N ASN A 33 -75.08 -151.89 -98.57
CA ASN A 33 -75.66 -150.57 -98.31
C ASN A 33 -75.39 -150.07 -96.88
N ILE A 34 -75.33 -150.98 -95.89
CA ILE A 34 -75.05 -150.63 -94.50
C ILE A 34 -73.56 -150.26 -94.35
N LEU A 35 -72.66 -150.99 -95.01
CA LEU A 35 -71.22 -150.68 -95.05
C LEU A 35 -70.96 -149.32 -95.69
N ASP A 36 -71.67 -148.99 -96.78
CA ASP A 36 -71.58 -147.68 -97.43
C ASP A 36 -72.10 -146.55 -96.53
N GLY A 37 -73.16 -146.79 -95.75
CA GLY A 37 -73.66 -145.84 -94.75
C GLY A 37 -72.67 -145.57 -93.61
N ILE A 38 -72.00 -146.62 -93.11
CA ILE A 38 -70.92 -146.50 -92.12
C ILE A 38 -69.74 -145.73 -92.71
N ARG A 39 -69.34 -146.06 -93.94
CA ARG A 39 -68.26 -145.39 -94.64
C ARG A 39 -68.56 -143.91 -94.85
N GLY A 40 -69.79 -143.57 -95.24
CA GLY A 40 -70.26 -142.18 -95.35
C GLY A 40 -70.18 -141.45 -94.01
N SER A 41 -70.63 -142.08 -92.93
CA SER A 41 -70.59 -141.50 -91.58
C SER A 41 -69.16 -141.29 -91.07
N LEU A 42 -68.26 -142.26 -91.29
CA LEU A 42 -66.83 -142.16 -90.96
C LEU A 42 -66.14 -141.05 -91.77
N ASN A 43 -66.46 -140.92 -93.06
CA ASN A 43 -65.96 -139.81 -93.88
C ASN A 43 -66.44 -138.46 -93.34
N THR A 44 -67.71 -138.34 -92.94
CA THR A 44 -68.22 -137.10 -92.35
C THR A 44 -67.49 -136.76 -91.05
N ILE A 45 -67.28 -137.73 -90.15
CA ILE A 45 -66.52 -137.51 -88.91
C ILE A 45 -65.08 -137.09 -89.21
N ARG A 46 -64.41 -137.75 -90.17
CA ARG A 46 -63.04 -137.40 -90.57
C ARG A 46 -62.95 -135.96 -91.07
N VAL A 47 -63.88 -135.54 -91.94
CA VAL A 47 -63.95 -134.15 -92.43
C VAL A 47 -64.19 -133.18 -91.27
N THR A 48 -65.08 -133.53 -90.33
CA THR A 48 -65.38 -132.68 -89.16
C THR A 48 -64.15 -132.53 -88.25
N LEU A 49 -63.40 -133.61 -88.02
CA LEU A 49 -62.17 -133.59 -87.22
C LEU A 49 -61.06 -132.76 -87.90
N GLN A 50 -60.94 -132.87 -89.23
CA GLN A 50 -60.00 -132.06 -89.99
C GLN A 50 -60.33 -130.56 -89.92
N ASN A 51 -61.62 -130.22 -90.01
CA ASN A 51 -62.09 -128.83 -89.84
C ASN A 51 -61.78 -128.32 -88.43
N ALA A 52 -62.09 -129.08 -87.38
CA ALA A 52 -61.80 -128.70 -86.00
C ALA A 52 -60.29 -128.53 -85.72
N THR A 53 -59.44 -129.37 -86.34
CA THR A 53 -57.98 -129.23 -86.22
C THR A 53 -57.48 -127.95 -86.90
N THR A 54 -58.05 -127.64 -88.07
CA THR A 54 -57.74 -126.40 -88.80
C THR A 54 -58.20 -125.17 -88.03
N GLU A 55 -59.39 -125.19 -87.43
CA GLU A 55 -59.90 -124.13 -86.55
C GLU A 55 -59.01 -123.93 -85.32
N ARG A 56 -58.57 -125.02 -84.67
CA ARG A 56 -57.63 -124.94 -83.54
C ARG A 56 -56.32 -124.26 -83.95
N ASP A 57 -55.75 -124.63 -85.09
CA ASP A 57 -54.50 -124.06 -85.57
C ASP A 57 -54.67 -122.58 -85.92
N GLN A 58 -55.82 -122.19 -86.48
CA GLN A 58 -56.18 -120.78 -86.68
C GLN A 58 -56.25 -120.02 -85.36
N TYR A 59 -56.93 -120.55 -84.34
CA TYR A 59 -57.00 -119.91 -83.01
C TYR A 59 -55.62 -119.81 -82.34
N GLN A 60 -54.76 -120.82 -82.49
CA GLN A 60 -53.42 -120.79 -81.96
C GLN A 60 -52.57 -119.71 -82.63
N ASN A 61 -52.71 -119.55 -83.95
CA ASN A 61 -52.00 -118.52 -84.70
C ASN A 61 -52.48 -117.11 -84.28
N ILE A 62 -53.79 -116.91 -84.13
CA ILE A 62 -54.37 -115.66 -83.63
C ILE A 62 -53.85 -115.34 -82.22
N LEU A 63 -53.77 -116.34 -81.33
CA LEU A 63 -53.27 -116.15 -79.98
C LEU A 63 -51.79 -115.72 -79.98
N ASN A 64 -50.96 -116.36 -80.80
CA ASN A 64 -49.54 -116.01 -80.91
C ASN A 64 -49.35 -114.59 -81.46
N GLU A 65 -50.06 -114.23 -82.53
CA GLU A 65 -50.05 -112.86 -83.08
C GLU A 65 -50.50 -111.82 -82.05
N THR A 66 -51.49 -112.16 -81.22
CA THR A 66 -51.99 -111.27 -80.17
C THR A 66 -50.95 -111.07 -79.06
N ASN A 67 -50.29 -112.14 -78.61
CA ASN A 67 -49.23 -112.08 -77.61
C ASN A 67 -48.01 -111.28 -78.10
N GLU A 68 -47.62 -111.44 -79.37
CA GLU A 68 -46.55 -110.64 -79.96
C GLU A 68 -46.91 -109.15 -79.98
N ARG A 69 -48.15 -108.80 -80.37
CA ARG A 69 -48.64 -107.41 -80.33
C ARG A 69 -48.67 -106.84 -78.91
N GLU A 70 -49.09 -107.63 -77.93
CA GLU A 70 -49.10 -107.22 -76.52
C GLU A 70 -47.69 -106.88 -76.02
N GLN A 71 -46.70 -107.74 -76.30
CA GLN A 71 -45.30 -107.50 -75.92
C GLN A 71 -44.75 -106.21 -76.53
N VAL A 72 -45.03 -105.97 -77.82
CA VAL A 72 -44.61 -104.75 -78.51
C VAL A 72 -45.24 -103.51 -77.86
N LEU A 73 -46.53 -103.55 -77.54
CA LEU A 73 -47.23 -102.43 -76.87
C LEU A 73 -46.69 -102.17 -75.46
N ILE A 74 -46.41 -103.23 -74.68
CA ILE A 74 -45.80 -103.10 -73.35
C ILE A 74 -44.42 -102.43 -73.44
N GLN A 75 -43.61 -102.82 -74.42
CA GLN A 75 -42.29 -102.22 -74.63
C GLN A 75 -42.42 -100.74 -75.02
N GLN A 76 -43.31 -100.40 -75.94
CA GLN A 76 -43.59 -99.02 -76.32
C GLN A 76 -44.06 -98.17 -75.13
N LEU A 77 -44.95 -98.70 -74.27
CA LEU A 77 -45.39 -98.01 -73.06
C LEU A 77 -44.25 -97.76 -72.07
N ARG A 78 -43.33 -98.72 -71.94
CA ARG A 78 -42.15 -98.57 -71.07
C ARG A 78 -41.20 -97.50 -71.62
N ASP A 79 -40.98 -97.47 -72.92
CA ASP A 79 -40.11 -96.49 -73.57
C ASP A 79 -40.72 -95.07 -73.47
N MET A 80 -42.01 -94.92 -73.77
CA MET A 80 -42.73 -93.65 -73.56
C MET A 80 -42.69 -93.17 -72.10
N ARG A 81 -42.79 -94.09 -71.13
CA ARG A 81 -42.66 -93.75 -69.71
C ARG A 81 -41.26 -93.25 -69.39
N ASN A 82 -40.23 -93.92 -69.89
CA ASN A 82 -38.84 -93.51 -69.68
C ASN A 82 -38.53 -92.15 -70.31
N GLU A 83 -39.06 -91.88 -71.51
CA GLU A 83 -38.97 -90.57 -72.15
C GLU A 83 -39.68 -89.49 -71.34
N ASN A 84 -40.88 -89.75 -70.83
CA ASN A 84 -41.59 -88.82 -69.95
C ASN A 84 -40.81 -88.51 -68.66
N LEU A 85 -40.16 -89.51 -68.06
CA LEU A 85 -39.29 -89.27 -66.90
C LEU A 85 -38.10 -88.37 -67.26
N ARG A 86 -37.47 -88.56 -68.43
CA ARG A 86 -36.38 -87.69 -68.91
C ARG A 86 -36.86 -86.27 -69.15
N PHE A 87 -38.02 -86.09 -69.79
CA PHE A 87 -38.59 -84.76 -69.99
C PHE A 87 -38.91 -84.06 -68.66
N GLN A 88 -39.42 -84.80 -67.67
CA GLN A 88 -39.70 -84.26 -66.35
C GLN A 88 -38.41 -83.78 -65.65
N GLN A 89 -37.34 -84.58 -65.70
CA GLN A 89 -36.04 -84.20 -65.14
C GLN A 89 -35.48 -82.93 -65.82
N LEU A 90 -35.54 -82.85 -67.14
CA LEU A 90 -35.12 -81.66 -67.90
C LEU A 90 -35.92 -80.41 -67.52
N LEU A 91 -37.24 -80.54 -67.31
CA LEU A 91 -38.08 -79.42 -66.87
C LEU A 91 -37.72 -78.94 -65.46
N ASP A 92 -37.48 -79.87 -64.53
CA ASP A 92 -37.12 -79.54 -63.15
C ASP A 92 -35.72 -78.91 -63.07
N GLU A 93 -34.75 -79.40 -63.85
CA GLU A 93 -33.42 -78.79 -63.98
C GLU A 93 -33.50 -77.38 -64.57
N SER A 94 -34.30 -77.18 -65.63
CA SER A 94 -34.51 -75.87 -66.24
C SER A 94 -35.16 -74.88 -65.26
N ARG A 95 -36.13 -75.33 -64.46
CA ARG A 95 -36.76 -74.51 -63.41
C ARG A 95 -35.76 -74.12 -62.32
N ALA A 96 -34.99 -75.08 -61.82
CA ALA A 96 -33.97 -74.82 -60.82
C ALA A 96 -32.89 -73.84 -61.33
N GLN A 97 -32.52 -73.95 -62.61
CA GLN A 97 -31.59 -73.01 -63.23
C GLN A 97 -32.19 -71.61 -63.35
N ALA A 98 -33.45 -71.48 -63.77
CA ALA A 98 -34.15 -70.20 -63.83
C ALA A 98 -34.20 -69.54 -62.44
N GLU A 99 -34.57 -70.28 -61.40
CA GLU A 99 -34.59 -69.77 -60.02
C GLU A 99 -33.20 -69.31 -59.53
N ARG A 100 -32.14 -70.07 -59.83
CA ARG A 100 -30.76 -69.67 -59.49
C ARG A 100 -30.40 -68.35 -60.17
N THR A 101 -30.67 -68.21 -61.46
CA THR A 101 -30.36 -66.96 -62.19
C THR A 101 -31.15 -65.76 -61.69
N ILE A 102 -32.39 -65.96 -61.23
CA ILE A 102 -33.20 -64.90 -60.62
C ILE A 102 -32.55 -64.46 -59.30
N ARG A 103 -32.23 -65.41 -58.41
CA ARG A 103 -31.58 -65.09 -57.11
C ARG A 103 -30.22 -64.41 -57.29
N GLU A 104 -29.42 -64.85 -58.25
CA GLU A 104 -28.13 -64.21 -58.57
C GLU A 104 -28.30 -62.78 -59.06
N ARG A 105 -29.32 -62.50 -59.88
CA ARG A 105 -29.65 -61.13 -60.30
C ARG A 105 -30.10 -60.26 -59.14
N ASP A 106 -30.97 -60.78 -58.26
CA ASP A 106 -31.46 -60.04 -57.08
C ASP A 106 -30.31 -59.74 -56.12
N ASN A 107 -29.42 -60.70 -55.88
CA ASN A 107 -28.23 -60.50 -55.07
C ASN A 107 -27.29 -59.46 -55.71
N ALA A 108 -26.99 -59.58 -56.99
CA ALA A 108 -26.13 -58.62 -57.71
C ALA A 108 -26.74 -57.21 -57.72
N GLN A 109 -28.08 -57.09 -57.78
CA GLN A 109 -28.76 -55.80 -57.69
C GLN A 109 -28.67 -55.24 -56.27
N GLY A 110 -28.90 -56.05 -55.24
CA GLY A 110 -28.74 -55.64 -53.84
C GLY A 110 -27.31 -55.18 -53.52
N GLU A 111 -26.29 -55.87 -54.05
CA GLU A 111 -24.89 -55.45 -53.92
C GLU A 111 -24.62 -54.11 -54.61
N ARG A 112 -25.17 -53.88 -55.81
CA ARG A 112 -25.05 -52.58 -56.50
C ARG A 112 -25.71 -51.45 -55.73
N ASP A 113 -26.88 -51.69 -55.17
CA ASP A 113 -27.62 -50.68 -54.39
C ASP A 113 -26.87 -50.33 -53.09
N LEU A 114 -26.32 -51.33 -52.40
CA LEU A 114 -25.45 -51.15 -51.24
C LEU A 114 -24.18 -50.37 -51.59
N ALA A 115 -23.53 -50.70 -52.72
CA ALA A 115 -22.35 -49.98 -53.18
C ALA A 115 -22.66 -48.51 -53.50
N MET A 116 -23.80 -48.22 -54.12
CA MET A 116 -24.25 -46.84 -54.37
C MET A 116 -24.53 -46.08 -53.06
N LEU A 117 -25.18 -46.72 -52.09
CA LEU A 117 -25.42 -46.10 -50.78
C LEU A 117 -24.11 -45.79 -50.05
N ALA A 118 -23.15 -46.72 -50.05
CA ALA A 118 -21.84 -46.51 -49.46
C ALA A 118 -21.10 -45.33 -50.11
N TYR A 119 -21.08 -45.29 -51.45
CA TYR A 119 -20.46 -44.19 -52.20
C TYR A 119 -21.11 -42.83 -51.90
N ASN A 120 -22.44 -42.78 -51.87
CA ASN A 120 -23.17 -41.54 -51.57
C ASN A 120 -22.92 -41.07 -50.13
N ASN A 121 -22.85 -42.00 -49.18
CA ASN A 121 -22.54 -41.69 -47.79
C ASN A 121 -21.11 -41.16 -47.64
N GLU A 122 -20.12 -41.83 -48.24
CA GLU A 122 -18.73 -41.38 -48.24
C GLU A 122 -18.58 -39.98 -48.86
N ARG A 123 -19.29 -39.73 -49.97
CA ARG A 123 -19.33 -38.40 -50.59
C ARG A 123 -19.93 -37.36 -49.65
N GLN A 124 -21.05 -37.65 -48.97
CA GLN A 124 -21.66 -36.71 -48.02
C GLN A 124 -20.76 -36.42 -46.83
N GLU A 125 -20.18 -37.45 -46.23
CA GLU A 125 -19.22 -37.31 -45.14
C GLU A 125 -18.02 -36.48 -45.58
N SER A 126 -17.43 -36.75 -46.74
CA SER A 126 -16.32 -35.96 -47.29
C SER A 126 -16.69 -34.47 -47.43
N HIS A 127 -17.90 -34.16 -47.91
CA HIS A 127 -18.40 -32.78 -47.94
C HIS A 127 -18.53 -32.19 -46.53
N ARG A 128 -19.10 -32.92 -45.56
CA ARG A 128 -19.22 -32.48 -44.16
C ARG A 128 -17.85 -32.17 -43.55
N TRP A 129 -16.87 -33.05 -43.76
CA TRP A 129 -15.49 -32.85 -43.32
C TRP A 129 -14.88 -31.60 -43.96
N MET A 130 -15.03 -31.42 -45.27
CA MET A 130 -14.52 -30.25 -45.97
C MET A 130 -15.09 -28.93 -45.40
N PHE A 131 -16.40 -28.84 -45.17
CA PHE A 131 -17.01 -27.65 -44.55
C PHE A 131 -16.54 -27.45 -43.12
N SER A 132 -16.44 -28.51 -42.31
CA SER A 132 -15.90 -28.45 -40.94
C SER A 132 -14.47 -27.90 -40.91
N TYR A 133 -13.60 -28.36 -41.81
CA TYR A 133 -12.23 -27.86 -41.93
C TYR A 133 -12.18 -26.39 -42.33
N ARG A 134 -13.00 -25.97 -43.31
CA ARG A 134 -13.08 -24.57 -43.73
C ARG A 134 -13.52 -23.65 -42.60
N ASP A 135 -14.52 -24.05 -41.81
CA ASP A 135 -14.98 -23.24 -40.68
C ASP A 135 -13.93 -23.15 -39.57
N LYS A 136 -13.22 -24.25 -39.28
CA LYS A 136 -12.10 -24.26 -38.34
C LYS A 136 -10.97 -23.34 -38.81
N ASP A 137 -10.60 -23.41 -40.10
CA ASP A 137 -9.57 -22.53 -40.67
C ASP A 137 -9.99 -21.06 -40.57
N ARG A 138 -11.24 -20.74 -40.93
CA ARG A 138 -11.79 -19.39 -40.82
C ARG A 138 -11.75 -18.87 -39.38
N ARG A 139 -12.04 -19.74 -38.39
CA ARG A 139 -11.95 -19.40 -36.97
C ARG A 139 -10.50 -19.15 -36.53
N VAL A 140 -9.55 -19.98 -36.97
CA VAL A 140 -8.13 -19.79 -36.67
C VAL A 140 -7.62 -18.47 -37.26
N GLN A 141 -7.97 -18.15 -38.51
CA GLN A 141 -7.65 -16.88 -39.13
C GLN A 141 -8.26 -15.69 -38.37
N GLY A 142 -9.52 -15.81 -37.93
CA GLY A 142 -10.18 -14.82 -37.09
C GLY A 142 -9.44 -14.57 -35.77
N LEU A 143 -9.05 -15.64 -35.07
CA LEU A 143 -8.28 -15.56 -33.83
C LEU A 143 -6.89 -14.94 -34.03
N LEU A 144 -6.23 -15.22 -35.15
CA LEU A 144 -4.95 -14.59 -35.50
C LEU A 144 -5.11 -13.08 -35.72
N ARG A 145 -6.16 -12.65 -36.45
CA ARG A 145 -6.48 -11.23 -36.63
C ARG A 145 -6.79 -10.53 -35.31
N GLU A 146 -7.60 -11.15 -34.45
CA GLU A 146 -7.87 -10.62 -33.11
C GLU A 146 -6.61 -10.52 -32.25
N LYS A 147 -5.74 -11.53 -32.29
CA LYS A 147 -4.46 -11.51 -31.56
C LYS A 147 -3.60 -10.35 -32.03
N PHE A 148 -3.51 -10.14 -33.35
CA PHE A 148 -2.76 -9.02 -33.92
C PHE A 148 -3.36 -7.66 -33.53
N ALA A 149 -4.68 -7.51 -33.61
CA ALA A 149 -5.38 -6.29 -33.19
C ALA A 149 -5.15 -5.99 -31.69
N LYS A 150 -5.25 -7.00 -30.82
CA LYS A 150 -4.96 -6.87 -29.39
C LYS A 150 -3.52 -6.46 -29.13
N GLN A 151 -2.57 -6.99 -29.90
CA GLN A 151 -1.16 -6.61 -29.80
C GLN A 151 -0.92 -5.14 -30.20
N LEU A 152 -1.56 -4.67 -31.27
CA LEU A 152 -1.49 -3.26 -31.68
C LEU A 152 -2.11 -2.32 -30.63
N LEU A 153 -3.26 -2.71 -30.06
CA LEU A 153 -3.90 -1.94 -28.97
C LEU A 153 -2.99 -1.86 -27.74
N TYR A 154 -2.43 -3.00 -27.31
CA TYR A 154 -1.50 -3.03 -26.19
C TYR A 154 -0.29 -2.13 -26.44
N GLN A 155 0.29 -2.16 -27.64
CA GLN A 155 1.42 -1.31 -28.00
C GLN A 155 1.04 0.19 -27.97
N ARG A 156 -0.14 0.55 -28.50
CA ARG A 156 -0.66 1.92 -28.46
C ARG A 156 -0.84 2.42 -27.03
N ASP A 157 -1.46 1.62 -26.17
CA ASP A 157 -1.71 2.00 -24.78
C ASP A 157 -0.41 2.11 -24.00
N THR A 158 0.54 1.22 -24.25
CA THR A 158 1.88 1.30 -23.64
C THR A 158 2.60 2.58 -24.06
N ASN A 159 2.54 2.94 -25.33
CA ASN A 159 3.13 4.19 -25.84
C ASN A 159 2.45 5.43 -25.22
N ARG A 160 1.12 5.43 -25.09
CA ARG A 160 0.37 6.51 -24.43
C ARG A 160 0.76 6.66 -22.96
N LEU A 161 0.85 5.55 -22.23
CA LEU A 161 1.28 5.55 -20.84
C LEU A 161 2.70 6.10 -20.71
N GLN A 162 3.64 5.64 -21.54
CA GLN A 162 5.01 6.17 -21.55
C GLN A 162 5.06 7.67 -21.84
N GLN A 163 4.28 8.16 -22.81
CA GLN A 163 4.21 9.58 -23.12
C GLN A 163 3.64 10.40 -21.95
N ASN A 164 2.56 9.94 -21.33
CA ASN A 164 1.96 10.58 -20.17
C ASN A 164 2.95 10.60 -18.99
N THR A 165 3.66 9.50 -18.72
CA THR A 165 4.69 9.45 -17.68
C THR A 165 5.82 10.45 -17.96
N ARG A 166 6.32 10.53 -19.20
CA ARG A 166 7.34 11.53 -19.58
C ARG A 166 6.83 12.95 -19.39
N GLN A 167 5.59 13.25 -19.77
CA GLN A 167 5.00 14.57 -19.56
C GLN A 167 4.86 14.92 -18.08
N LEU A 168 4.39 13.99 -17.24
CA LEU A 168 4.30 14.19 -15.79
C LEU A 168 5.67 14.44 -15.17
N GLN A 169 6.69 13.69 -15.58
CA GLN A 169 8.07 13.92 -15.13
C GLN A 169 8.57 15.31 -15.53
N THR A 170 8.38 15.73 -16.78
CA THR A 170 8.76 17.07 -17.24
C THR A 170 8.01 18.17 -16.50
N ASN A 171 6.70 18.00 -16.27
CA ASN A 171 5.88 18.97 -15.53
C ASN A 171 6.33 19.10 -14.08
N ALA A 172 6.57 17.97 -13.40
CA ALA A 172 7.12 17.95 -12.05
C ALA A 172 8.49 18.63 -11.99
N GLN A 173 9.39 18.33 -12.94
CA GLN A 173 10.70 18.96 -13.02
C GLN A 173 10.58 20.47 -13.24
N ASN A 174 9.69 20.92 -14.13
CA ASN A 174 9.45 22.34 -14.37
C ASN A 174 8.91 23.04 -13.13
N GLN A 175 8.02 22.39 -12.37
CA GLN A 175 7.51 22.92 -11.11
C GLN A 175 8.62 23.05 -10.07
N VAL A 176 9.45 22.02 -9.89
CA VAL A 176 10.62 22.05 -9.00
C VAL A 176 11.59 23.15 -9.41
N ASN A 177 11.90 23.28 -10.70
CA ASN A 177 12.77 24.34 -11.23
C ASN A 177 12.21 25.73 -10.91
N ARG A 178 10.89 25.96 -11.07
CA ARG A 178 10.23 27.20 -10.68
C ARG A 178 10.35 27.47 -9.18
N MET A 179 10.13 26.45 -8.34
CA MET A 179 10.27 26.59 -6.89
C MET A 179 11.71 26.93 -6.49
N LEU A 180 12.71 26.27 -7.09
CA LEU A 180 14.12 26.55 -6.84
C LEU A 180 14.48 28.00 -7.20
N VAL A 181 13.99 28.52 -8.34
CA VAL A 181 14.19 29.94 -8.70
C VAL A 181 13.56 30.87 -7.68
N ILE A 182 12.35 30.56 -7.18
CA ILE A 182 11.69 31.36 -6.13
C ILE A 182 12.49 31.32 -4.83
N ILE A 183 12.96 30.14 -4.42
CA ILE A 183 13.79 29.96 -3.21
C ILE A 183 15.09 30.76 -3.33
N ALA A 184 15.79 30.67 -4.46
CA ALA A 184 17.02 31.42 -4.70
C ALA A 184 16.79 32.95 -4.64
N ARG A 185 15.69 33.45 -5.21
CA ARG A 185 15.30 34.87 -5.10
C ARG A 185 15.04 35.28 -3.65
N LYS A 186 14.32 34.45 -2.87
CA LYS A 186 14.05 34.70 -1.46
C LYS A 186 15.35 34.70 -0.63
N GLN A 187 16.24 33.72 -0.83
CA GLN A 187 17.55 33.67 -0.18
C GLN A 187 18.38 34.92 -0.48
N THR A 188 18.40 35.37 -1.73
CA THR A 188 19.07 36.62 -2.13
C THR A 188 18.49 37.84 -1.39
N ARG A 189 17.16 37.92 -1.26
CA ARG A 189 16.49 39.00 -0.52
C ARG A 189 16.81 38.95 0.97
N ILE A 190 16.81 37.77 1.59
CA ILE A 190 17.21 37.57 2.99
C ILE A 190 18.65 38.05 3.20
N GLY A 191 19.58 37.65 2.33
CA GLY A 191 20.97 38.11 2.40
C GLY A 191 21.10 39.63 2.31
N ARG A 192 20.29 40.28 1.47
CA ARG A 192 20.26 41.75 1.39
C ARG A 192 19.73 42.38 2.68
N LEU A 193 18.63 41.87 3.23
CA LEU A 193 18.05 42.35 4.48
C LEU A 193 18.99 42.18 5.67
N LEU A 194 19.74 41.08 5.74
CA LEU A 194 20.76 40.88 6.77
C LEU A 194 21.89 41.91 6.67
N ARG A 195 22.34 42.23 5.45
CA ARG A 195 23.32 43.31 5.23
C ARG A 195 22.76 44.67 5.63
N GLU A 196 21.54 45.00 5.20
CA GLU A 196 20.86 46.25 5.58
C GLU A 196 20.74 46.35 7.11
N LYS A 197 20.30 45.28 7.79
CA LYS A 197 20.21 45.20 9.26
C LYS A 197 21.56 45.43 9.93
N PHE A 198 22.64 44.81 9.42
CA PHE A 198 23.98 44.99 9.96
C PHE A 198 24.44 46.45 9.84
N VAL A 199 24.21 47.09 8.68
CA VAL A 199 24.52 48.50 8.47
C VAL A 199 23.73 49.39 9.43
N PHE A 200 22.42 49.17 9.57
CA PHE A 200 21.61 49.92 10.54
C PHE A 200 22.11 49.76 11.97
N GLN A 201 22.49 48.54 12.36
CA GLN A 201 23.03 48.28 13.70
C GLN A 201 24.36 49.02 13.94
N LEU A 202 25.22 49.10 12.92
CA LEU A 202 26.47 49.87 12.96
C LEU A 202 26.18 51.37 13.13
N VAL A 203 25.24 51.91 12.34
CA VAL A 203 24.84 53.32 12.42
C VAL A 203 24.27 53.66 13.79
N ILE A 204 23.43 52.78 14.36
CA ILE A 204 22.87 52.97 15.71
C ILE A 204 23.99 52.97 16.76
N ARG A 205 24.95 52.03 16.70
CA ARG A 205 26.10 52.01 17.61
C ARG A 205 26.91 53.30 17.54
N GLN A 206 27.21 53.77 16.32
CA GLN A 206 27.96 55.02 16.14
C GLN A 206 27.20 56.22 16.71
N ARG A 207 25.89 56.31 16.47
CA ARG A 207 25.05 57.37 17.06
C ARG A 207 25.04 57.31 18.58
N ASN A 208 24.89 56.12 19.17
CA ASN A 208 24.90 55.96 20.62
C ASN A 208 26.25 56.38 21.21
N GLN A 209 27.36 56.05 20.57
CA GLN A 209 28.68 56.50 21.01
C GLN A 209 28.81 58.03 20.95
N ASN A 210 28.32 58.64 19.87
CA ASN A 210 28.32 60.11 19.75
C ASN A 210 27.44 60.75 20.85
N ILE A 211 26.28 60.18 21.16
CA ILE A 211 25.42 60.65 22.26
C ILE A 211 26.14 60.54 23.60
N LEU A 212 26.80 59.42 23.89
CA LEU A 212 27.60 59.25 25.12
C LEU A 212 28.73 60.28 25.20
N ASN A 213 29.44 60.52 24.09
CA ASN A 213 30.50 61.53 24.03
C ASN A 213 29.95 62.94 24.31
N LEU A 214 28.82 63.31 23.70
CA LEU A 214 28.18 64.61 23.91
C LEU A 214 27.66 64.75 25.35
N GLN A 215 27.06 63.71 25.92
CA GLN A 215 26.65 63.69 27.33
C GLN A 215 27.85 63.86 28.27
N GLY A 216 28.99 63.23 27.97
CA GLY A 216 30.24 63.43 28.70
C GLY A 216 30.74 64.88 28.62
N GLN A 217 30.66 65.52 27.46
CA GLN A 217 30.99 66.94 27.30
C GLN A 217 30.03 67.85 28.08
N ILE A 218 28.72 67.57 28.04
CA ILE A 218 27.73 68.31 28.82
C ILE A 218 28.01 68.16 30.32
N LEU A 219 28.30 66.95 30.79
CA LEU A 219 28.64 66.70 32.20
C LEU A 219 29.93 67.45 32.60
N ALA A 220 30.95 67.49 31.74
CA ALA A 220 32.17 68.26 31.98
C ALA A 220 31.89 69.77 32.06
N LEU A 221 30.99 70.30 31.22
CA LEU A 221 30.54 71.69 31.26
C LEU A 221 29.64 72.00 32.47
N GLN A 222 28.89 71.02 32.99
CA GLN A 222 28.06 71.19 34.19
C GLN A 222 28.88 71.12 35.48
N ASN A 223 29.90 70.26 35.54
CA ASN A 223 30.79 70.13 36.70
C ASN A 223 31.84 71.26 36.78
N ASN A 224 32.07 71.98 35.69
CA ASN A 224 32.72 73.28 35.69
C ASN A 224 31.65 74.36 35.47
N PRO A 225 30.89 74.76 36.50
CA PRO A 225 30.07 75.96 36.36
C PRO A 225 30.98 77.10 35.89
N LEU A 226 30.46 78.00 35.06
CA LEU A 226 31.09 79.29 34.78
C LEU A 226 31.10 80.14 36.07
N GLY A 227 31.81 79.69 37.10
CA GLY A 227 32.38 80.56 38.10
C GLY A 227 33.30 81.53 37.37
N ASN A 228 33.16 82.80 37.68
CA ASN A 228 33.92 83.93 37.13
C ASN A 228 33.29 84.73 35.99
N MET A 229 31.99 84.61 35.62
CA MET A 229 31.42 85.71 34.82
C MET A 229 31.23 86.96 35.70
N ALA A 230 30.74 86.80 36.93
CA ALA A 230 30.69 87.87 37.92
C ALA A 230 32.11 88.33 38.33
N ASP A 231 33.04 87.41 38.61
CA ASP A 231 34.41 87.80 39.00
C ASP A 231 35.21 88.43 37.85
N ALA A 232 35.02 88.00 36.60
CA ALA A 232 35.60 88.67 35.44
C ALA A 232 34.99 90.06 35.21
N ARG A 233 33.71 90.26 35.52
CA ARG A 233 33.06 91.59 35.47
C ARG A 233 33.56 92.52 36.57
N ARG A 234 33.85 92.00 37.76
CA ARG A 234 34.44 92.75 38.90
C ARG A 234 35.91 93.11 38.68
N LEU A 235 36.66 92.27 37.96
CA LEU A 235 38.11 92.37 37.80
C LEU A 235 38.62 93.76 37.34
N PRO A 236 38.00 94.46 36.37
CA PRO A 236 38.45 95.79 35.96
C PRO A 236 38.39 96.82 37.08
N VAL A 237 37.32 96.81 37.88
CA VAL A 237 37.13 97.72 39.01
C VAL A 237 38.08 97.36 40.16
N LEU A 238 38.26 96.05 40.45
CA LEU A 238 39.24 95.58 41.43
C LEU A 238 40.68 95.96 41.04
N THR A 239 41.03 95.86 39.76
CA THR A 239 42.34 96.27 39.23
C THR A 239 42.57 97.79 39.41
N MET A 240 41.50 98.59 39.31
CA MET A 240 41.58 100.04 39.48
C MET A 240 41.82 100.46 40.94
N ILE A 241 41.23 99.77 41.93
CA ILE A 241 41.40 100.10 43.36
C ILE A 241 42.63 99.44 43.99
N ALA A 242 43.11 98.31 43.45
CA ALA A 242 44.20 97.53 44.03
C ALA A 242 45.49 98.35 44.33
N PRO A 243 45.96 99.27 43.47
CA PRO A 243 47.15 100.08 43.78
C PRO A 243 46.97 101.02 44.97
N VAL A 244 45.74 101.50 45.20
CA VAL A 244 45.42 102.39 46.31
C VAL A 244 45.33 101.60 47.61
N LEU A 245 44.68 100.44 47.58
CA LEU A 245 44.61 99.51 48.72
C LEU A 245 45.98 98.93 49.10
N ALA A 246 46.89 98.75 48.15
CA ALA A 246 48.27 98.32 48.45
C ALA A 246 49.09 99.39 49.18
N LYS A 247 48.74 100.68 49.04
CA LYS A 247 49.39 101.78 49.78
C LYS A 247 48.87 101.92 51.21
N THR A 248 47.66 101.45 51.49
CA THR A 248 47.11 101.43 52.86
C THR A 248 47.73 100.30 53.66
N LYS A 249 48.35 100.62 54.81
CA LYS A 249 48.91 99.59 55.70
C LYS A 249 47.77 98.75 56.30
N PRO A 250 47.86 97.41 56.32
CA PRO A 250 46.85 96.55 56.94
C PRO A 250 46.53 96.94 58.38
N TYR A 251 45.29 96.74 58.80
CA TYR A 251 44.85 97.05 60.15
C TYR A 251 45.29 96.00 61.17
N ILE A 252 46.25 96.35 62.01
CA ILE A 252 46.76 95.57 63.14
C ILE A 252 46.39 96.18 64.50
N GLY A 253 45.52 97.20 64.51
CA GLY A 253 45.16 97.97 65.71
C GLY A 253 46.04 99.21 65.94
N GLN A 254 46.61 99.77 64.88
CA GLN A 254 47.51 100.94 64.92
C GLN A 254 46.82 102.26 65.25
N GLU A 255 45.51 102.36 65.08
CA GLU A 255 44.69 103.54 65.34
C GLU A 255 43.24 103.10 65.62
N PRO A 256 42.34 103.98 66.10
CA PRO A 256 40.94 103.62 66.33
C PRO A 256 40.27 103.06 65.06
N PRO A 257 39.43 102.00 65.18
CA PRO A 257 38.79 101.35 64.04
C PRO A 257 38.00 102.29 63.12
N ASP A 258 37.38 103.33 63.68
CA ASP A 258 36.56 104.29 62.93
C ASP A 258 37.40 105.12 61.98
N ASP A 259 38.49 105.70 62.51
CA ASP A 259 39.43 106.54 61.77
C ASP A 259 40.08 105.75 60.62
N TYR A 260 40.46 104.49 60.89
CA TYR A 260 41.03 103.61 59.87
C TYR A 260 40.04 103.34 58.73
N LEU A 261 38.80 102.94 59.05
CA LEU A 261 37.80 102.62 58.04
C LEU A 261 37.34 103.85 57.26
N ASP A 262 37.20 105.02 57.89
CA ASP A 262 36.86 106.25 57.18
C ASP A 262 37.95 106.64 56.18
N ARG A 263 39.22 106.55 56.57
CA ARG A 263 40.35 106.77 55.67
C ARG A 263 40.35 105.78 54.50
N LEU A 264 40.05 104.51 54.77
CA LEU A 264 40.01 103.46 53.75
C LEU A 264 38.87 103.69 52.75
N ILE A 265 37.65 103.98 53.23
CA ILE A 265 36.48 104.30 52.40
C ILE A 265 36.76 105.52 51.53
N GLN A 266 37.35 106.57 52.09
CA GLN A 266 37.73 107.77 51.34
C GLN A 266 38.75 107.48 50.24
N SER A 267 39.72 106.61 50.50
CA SER A 267 40.78 106.28 49.54
C SER A 267 40.26 105.65 48.24
N ILE A 268 39.14 104.92 48.29
CA ILE A 268 38.54 104.25 47.12
C ILE A 268 37.29 104.96 46.57
N SER A 269 36.92 106.12 47.11
CA SER A 269 35.73 106.89 46.71
C SER A 269 35.71 107.23 45.21
N PHE A 270 36.87 107.42 44.58
CA PHE A 270 36.99 107.68 43.14
C PHE A 270 36.44 106.53 42.27
N ALA A 271 36.42 105.29 42.79
CA ALA A 271 35.92 104.12 42.09
C ALA A 271 34.41 103.88 42.28
N GLN A 272 33.75 104.67 43.14
CA GLN A 272 32.33 104.48 43.51
C GLN A 272 31.38 104.55 42.32
N GLY A 273 31.66 105.42 41.34
CA GLY A 273 30.89 105.52 40.11
C GLY A 273 30.92 104.22 39.30
N HIS A 274 32.09 103.59 39.18
CA HIS A 274 32.26 102.33 38.45
C HIS A 274 31.61 101.15 39.16
N MET A 275 31.71 101.09 40.50
CA MET A 275 31.04 100.07 41.30
C MET A 275 29.51 100.15 41.16
N THR A 276 28.94 101.36 41.22
CA THR A 276 27.49 101.58 41.09
C THR A 276 26.97 101.22 39.69
N VAL A 277 27.72 101.56 38.63
CA VAL A 277 27.35 101.21 37.25
C VAL A 277 27.32 99.69 37.05
N LEU A 278 28.28 98.97 37.63
CA LEU A 278 28.33 97.52 37.49
C LEU A 278 27.21 96.83 38.28
N GLU A 279 26.93 97.28 39.51
CA GLU A 279 25.82 96.79 40.33
C GLU A 279 24.46 97.04 39.68
N ASN A 280 24.26 98.21 39.05
CA ASN A 280 23.03 98.49 38.31
C ASN A 280 22.89 97.62 37.04
N ALA A 281 24.01 97.25 36.42
CA ALA A 281 23.99 96.38 35.24
C ALA A 281 23.72 94.92 35.60
N ASN A 282 24.25 94.45 36.75
CA ASN A 282 23.98 93.12 37.27
C ASN A 282 23.95 93.17 38.81
N ALA A 283 22.77 92.93 39.39
CA ALA A 283 22.61 92.90 40.84
C ALA A 283 23.52 91.84 41.47
N GLY A 284 24.26 92.23 42.51
CA GLY A 284 25.21 91.38 43.23
C GLY A 284 26.66 91.47 42.76
N ASP A 285 27.00 92.27 41.73
CA ASP A 285 28.39 92.44 41.29
C ASP A 285 29.23 93.30 42.26
N PHE A 286 28.68 94.33 42.90
CA PHE A 286 29.32 95.16 43.95
C PHE A 286 28.32 95.55 45.07
N ASP A 287 27.59 94.57 45.57
CA ASP A 287 26.72 94.71 46.75
C ASP A 287 27.53 94.97 48.05
N ASP A 288 26.82 95.15 49.17
CA ASP A 288 27.48 95.41 50.45
C ASP A 288 28.34 94.25 50.95
N VAL A 289 28.06 93.02 50.51
CA VAL A 289 28.84 91.82 50.85
C VAL A 289 30.21 91.90 50.18
N VAL A 290 30.24 92.18 48.87
CA VAL A 290 31.50 92.34 48.11
C VAL A 290 32.33 93.49 48.67
N LYS A 291 31.71 94.63 48.98
CA LYS A 291 32.40 95.77 49.61
C LYS A 291 32.98 95.40 50.98
N CYS A 292 32.21 94.68 51.78
CA CYS A 292 32.67 94.20 53.09
C CYS A 292 33.89 93.29 52.95
N ASP A 293 33.89 92.38 51.98
CA ASP A 293 35.01 91.47 51.74
C ASP A 293 36.28 92.19 51.26
N ILE A 294 36.16 93.24 50.44
CA ILE A 294 37.28 94.13 50.07
C ILE A 294 37.90 94.75 51.33
N PHE A 295 37.09 95.17 52.29
CA PHE A 295 37.56 95.75 53.55
C PHE A 295 38.13 94.71 54.51
N LYS A 296 37.54 93.51 54.61
CA LYS A 296 38.11 92.39 55.37
C LYS A 296 39.51 92.04 54.89
N ALA A 297 39.77 92.11 53.59
CA ALA A 297 41.09 91.87 53.02
C ALA A 297 42.17 92.88 53.48
N GLN A 298 41.77 94.01 54.05
CA GLN A 298 42.66 95.03 54.62
C GLN A 298 42.90 94.85 56.12
N MET A 299 42.37 93.79 56.74
CA MET A 299 42.67 93.42 58.12
C MET A 299 44.01 92.70 58.19
N GLY A 300 44.71 92.84 59.32
CA GLY A 300 46.06 92.34 59.53
C GLY A 300 46.25 91.82 60.96
N GLY A 301 47.27 90.97 61.13
CA GLY A 301 47.71 90.50 62.44
C GLY A 301 46.56 89.86 63.24
N LYS A 302 46.33 90.37 64.45
CA LYS A 302 45.36 89.82 65.40
C LYS A 302 43.88 90.02 65.00
N TYR A 303 43.60 90.86 64.00
CA TYR A 303 42.26 91.04 63.43
C TYR A 303 41.96 90.05 62.29
N LEU A 304 42.79 89.02 62.12
CA LEU A 304 42.59 87.91 61.19
C LEU A 304 42.53 86.57 61.95
N PRO A 305 41.60 85.67 61.58
CA PRO A 305 40.55 85.85 60.58
C PRO A 305 39.39 86.72 61.10
N VAL A 306 38.81 87.57 60.23
CA VAL A 306 37.55 88.25 60.54
C VAL A 306 36.45 87.18 60.57
N PRO A 307 35.72 87.00 61.70
CA PRO A 307 34.67 85.99 61.78
C PRO A 307 33.50 86.34 60.85
N ALA A 308 32.76 85.34 60.39
CA ALA A 308 31.58 85.57 59.54
C ALA A 308 30.42 86.27 60.28
N GLN A 309 30.37 86.10 61.60
CA GLN A 309 29.37 86.68 62.50
C GLN A 309 30.08 87.40 63.64
N ASP A 310 29.54 88.52 64.10
CA ASP A 310 30.10 89.30 65.20
C ASP A 310 29.81 88.61 66.54
N PRO A 311 30.81 87.98 67.19
CA PRO A 311 30.62 87.27 68.45
C PRO A 311 30.33 88.22 69.63
N TYR A 312 30.47 89.53 69.43
CA TYR A 312 30.30 90.54 70.46
C TYR A 312 29.01 91.35 70.32
N ASN A 313 28.27 91.16 69.23
CA ASN A 313 27.03 91.87 68.92
C ASN A 313 25.93 90.91 68.43
N GLY A 314 25.53 89.97 69.29
CA GLY A 314 24.38 89.09 69.05
C GLY A 314 24.52 88.14 67.85
N ASN A 315 25.74 87.81 67.42
CA ASN A 315 26.04 87.00 66.23
C ASN A 315 25.50 87.58 64.91
N ALA A 316 25.41 88.90 64.79
CA ALA A 316 25.04 89.55 63.54
C ALA A 316 26.05 89.24 62.41
N ASN A 317 25.57 89.01 61.19
CA ASN A 317 26.45 88.72 60.04
C ASN A 317 27.35 89.93 59.71
N ILE A 318 28.66 89.68 59.55
CA ILE A 318 29.65 90.68 59.13
C ILE A 318 29.67 90.73 57.59
N ASN A 319 28.60 91.25 57.00
CA ASN A 319 28.38 91.29 55.55
C ASN A 319 28.16 92.71 55.01
N SER A 320 28.38 93.75 55.81
CA SER A 320 28.39 95.14 55.35
C SER A 320 29.52 95.93 56.03
N PRO A 321 29.99 97.04 55.45
CA PRO A 321 31.00 97.89 56.07
C PRO A 321 30.62 98.36 57.48
N ALA A 322 29.32 98.56 57.74
CA ALA A 322 28.81 98.97 59.05
C ALA A 322 28.93 97.86 60.11
N THR A 323 28.61 96.60 59.75
CA THR A 323 28.76 95.47 60.68
C THR A 323 30.22 95.11 60.92
N LEU A 324 31.09 95.28 59.92
CA LEU A 324 32.54 95.16 60.08
C LEU A 324 33.10 96.19 61.06
N ARG A 325 32.68 97.45 60.95
CA ARG A 325 33.07 98.53 61.87
C ARG A 325 32.69 98.21 63.32
N ALA A 326 31.47 97.72 63.55
CA ALA A 326 30.99 97.36 64.89
C ALA A 326 31.86 96.26 65.52
N TRP A 327 32.18 95.22 64.74
CA TRP A 327 33.05 94.14 65.19
C TRP A 327 34.47 94.63 65.52
N MET A 328 35.08 95.44 64.66
CA MET A 328 36.44 95.94 64.91
C MET A 328 36.55 96.74 66.20
N ARG A 329 35.54 97.54 66.55
CA ARG A 329 35.48 98.24 67.86
C ARG A 329 35.50 97.26 69.02
N SER A 330 34.62 96.27 68.99
CA SER A 330 34.50 95.26 70.05
C SER A 330 35.77 94.41 70.18
N HIS A 331 36.39 94.03 69.06
CA HIS A 331 37.62 93.23 69.04
C HIS A 331 38.83 94.03 69.56
N TYR A 332 38.95 95.30 69.16
CA TYR A 332 40.01 96.20 69.62
C TYR A 332 40.02 96.39 71.15
N GLN A 333 38.84 96.39 71.78
CA GLN A 333 38.71 96.49 73.23
C GLN A 333 39.18 95.22 73.98
N ARG A 334 39.09 94.04 73.37
CA ARG A 334 39.37 92.76 74.06
C ARG A 334 40.80 92.25 73.90
N GLU A 335 41.37 92.32 72.70
CA GLU A 335 42.71 91.77 72.40
C GLU A 335 43.89 92.58 72.94
N THR A 336 43.63 93.49 73.87
CA THR A 336 44.68 94.28 74.52
C THR A 336 44.85 93.82 76.00
N VAL A 337 44.21 92.70 76.41
CA VAL A 337 44.28 92.06 77.76
C VAL A 337 44.09 90.50 77.67
N GLY A 338 44.99 89.61 78.18
CA GLY A 338 44.98 88.11 77.94
C GLY A 338 45.13 87.13 79.17
N VAL A 339 45.02 85.78 78.98
CA VAL A 339 44.95 84.65 79.99
C VAL A 339 46.01 83.49 79.78
N ALA A 340 46.34 82.66 80.81
CA ALA A 340 47.66 82.01 81.10
C ALA A 340 47.80 80.44 81.11
N ASP A 341 49.07 79.95 81.10
CA ASP A 341 49.60 78.56 80.99
C ASP A 341 49.17 77.53 82.08
N ASN A 342 48.43 77.97 83.09
CA ASN A 342 47.97 77.13 84.20
C ASN A 342 46.52 76.64 84.02
N ASP A 343 46.00 76.65 82.78
CA ASP A 343 44.64 76.21 82.51
C ASP A 343 44.48 74.69 82.69
N ALA A 344 43.95 74.33 83.86
CA ALA A 344 43.73 72.95 84.28
C ALA A 344 42.71 72.21 83.39
N GLN A 345 41.85 72.90 82.64
CA GLN A 345 40.88 72.28 81.74
C GLN A 345 41.58 71.66 80.52
N THR A 346 42.60 72.32 79.99
CA THR A 346 43.32 71.84 78.79
C THR A 346 44.14 70.58 79.06
N ILE A 347 44.75 70.45 80.24
CA ILE A 347 45.49 69.23 80.63
C ILE A 347 44.54 68.03 80.80
N GLY A 348 43.35 68.26 81.36
CA GLY A 348 42.32 67.22 81.50
C GLY A 348 41.90 66.64 80.15
N PHE A 349 41.82 67.48 79.13
CA PHE A 349 41.46 67.08 77.76
C PHE A 349 42.54 66.20 77.10
N LEU A 350 43.82 66.54 77.30
CA LEU A 350 44.94 65.81 76.69
C LEU A 350 45.11 64.38 77.23
N LYS A 351 44.78 64.14 78.50
CA LYS A 351 44.90 62.80 79.12
C LYS A 351 43.96 61.74 78.53
N ASN A 352 42.82 62.15 77.96
CA ASN A 352 41.81 61.23 77.43
C ASN A 352 42.17 60.59 76.07
N TYR A 353 43.27 61.02 75.44
CA TYR A 353 43.72 60.54 74.13
C TYR A 353 44.83 59.47 74.20
N LEU A 354 45.23 59.01 75.38
CA LEU A 354 46.22 57.94 75.56
C LEU A 354 45.52 56.60 75.78
N SER A 355 46.06 55.51 75.23
CA SER A 355 45.47 54.15 75.31
C SER A 355 46.51 53.09 75.70
N GLY A 356 46.05 52.02 76.38
CA GLY A 356 46.89 50.89 76.80
C GLY A 356 47.94 51.25 77.84
N ASP A 357 49.10 50.61 77.79
CA ASP A 357 50.19 50.81 78.77
C ASP A 357 50.68 52.27 78.84
N LEU A 358 50.57 53.04 77.76
CA LEU A 358 50.93 54.46 77.71
C LEU A 358 50.00 55.34 78.54
N TYR A 359 48.69 55.05 78.56
CA TYR A 359 47.75 55.73 79.46
C TYR A 359 48.08 55.43 80.92
N THR A 360 48.34 54.16 81.21
CA THR A 360 48.65 53.67 82.55
C THR A 360 49.94 54.31 83.09
N TRP A 361 50.98 54.43 82.24
CA TRP A 361 52.23 55.06 82.63
C TRP A 361 52.14 56.60 82.71
N MET A 362 51.41 57.27 81.80
CA MET A 362 51.20 58.73 81.87
C MET A 362 50.40 59.15 83.11
N ARG A 363 49.53 58.27 83.60
CA ARG A 363 48.81 58.45 84.87
C ARG A 363 49.73 58.36 86.08
N ALA A 364 50.81 57.58 86.00
CA ALA A 364 51.80 57.44 87.07
C ALA A 364 52.75 58.65 87.17
N VAL A 365 53.07 59.31 86.05
CA VAL A 365 54.05 60.43 86.01
C VAL A 365 53.45 61.80 86.41
N ALA A 366 52.13 62.01 86.27
CA ALA A 366 51.40 63.19 86.72
C ALA A 366 52.03 64.57 86.38
N PRO A 367 52.02 64.99 85.10
CA PRO A 367 52.66 66.23 84.65
C PRO A 367 52.00 67.51 85.19
N ALA A 368 52.83 68.49 85.59
CA ALA A 368 52.44 69.72 86.30
C ALA A 368 51.88 70.87 85.41
N GLY A 369 51.84 70.70 84.09
CA GLY A 369 51.52 71.75 83.13
C GLY A 369 51.39 71.19 81.71
N ILE A 370 50.81 71.95 80.78
CA ILE A 370 50.64 71.53 79.37
C ILE A 370 52.00 71.17 78.74
N ASN A 371 53.04 71.96 79.03
CA ASN A 371 54.40 71.70 78.53
C ASN A 371 55.04 70.42 79.13
N ALA A 372 54.78 70.14 80.41
CA ALA A 372 55.29 68.96 81.08
C ALA A 372 54.62 67.66 80.61
N PHE A 373 53.38 67.74 80.12
CA PHE A 373 52.65 66.60 79.58
C PHE A 373 53.38 65.99 78.38
N PHE A 374 53.69 66.78 77.35
CA PHE A 374 54.28 66.24 76.12
C PHE A 374 55.71 65.73 76.27
N THR A 375 56.48 66.27 77.22
CA THR A 375 57.85 65.82 77.48
C THR A 375 57.86 64.36 77.97
N ASN A 376 57.01 64.03 78.94
CA ASN A 376 56.95 62.68 79.52
C ASN A 376 56.44 61.61 78.54
N LEU A 377 55.54 61.98 77.61
CA LEU A 377 55.06 61.04 76.58
C LEU A 377 56.18 60.55 75.68
N LYS A 378 57.09 61.48 75.31
CA LYS A 378 58.21 61.21 74.41
C LYS A 378 59.19 60.19 75.02
N ASP A 379 59.47 60.33 76.31
CA ASP A 379 60.49 59.51 76.99
C ASP A 379 60.02 58.05 77.17
N MET A 380 58.73 57.84 77.46
CA MET A 380 58.14 56.49 77.55
C MET A 380 58.14 55.71 76.23
N TRP A 381 58.17 56.40 75.09
CA TRP A 381 58.16 55.75 73.77
C TRP A 381 59.54 55.17 73.39
N LEU A 382 60.62 55.62 74.03
CA LEU A 382 61.99 55.21 73.70
C LEU A 382 62.46 53.92 74.41
N GLU A 383 61.76 53.43 75.43
CA GLU A 383 62.20 52.29 76.26
C GLU A 383 61.78 50.88 75.77
N ARG A 384 61.14 50.71 74.59
CA ARG A 384 60.35 49.48 74.25
C ARG A 384 60.80 48.55 73.07
N ALA A 385 62.08 48.21 72.87
CA ALA A 385 62.53 47.13 71.94
C ALA A 385 63.40 46.06 72.67
N PRO A 386 63.34 44.69 72.45
CA PRO A 386 63.35 43.90 71.17
C PRO A 386 62.59 42.51 71.09
N ASN A 387 62.45 41.89 69.88
CA ASN A 387 62.78 40.46 69.47
C ASN A 387 62.10 39.90 68.17
N LEU A 388 62.85 39.08 67.40
CA LEU A 388 62.60 38.44 66.07
C LEU A 388 62.35 36.90 66.17
N ASN A 389 61.44 36.28 65.35
CA ASN A 389 61.61 35.03 64.54
C ASN A 389 60.34 34.21 64.14
N GLY A 390 60.36 33.63 62.91
CA GLY A 390 59.61 32.45 62.38
C GLY A 390 58.45 32.78 61.41
N ASN A 391 58.24 32.26 60.17
CA ASN A 391 58.65 31.07 59.38
C ASN A 391 58.23 31.34 57.89
N GLN A 392 59.00 31.12 56.80
CA GLN A 392 59.43 29.90 56.05
C GLN A 392 58.80 29.81 54.63
N ASN A 393 59.51 29.13 53.72
CA ASN A 393 59.65 29.32 52.27
C ASN A 393 59.54 27.96 51.54
N TYR A 394 58.82 27.80 50.41
CA TYR A 394 58.99 26.67 49.45
C TYR A 394 58.42 26.99 48.05
N GLN A 395 59.27 27.49 47.15
CA GLN A 395 59.14 27.30 45.69
C GLN A 395 60.33 26.46 45.21
N ASN A 396 60.03 25.38 44.47
CA ASN A 396 60.88 24.61 43.53
C ASN A 396 60.59 23.11 43.67
N ASN A 397 59.67 22.57 42.85
CA ASN A 397 59.54 21.12 42.56
C ASN A 397 58.60 20.77 41.36
N SER A 398 58.01 21.73 40.65
CA SER A 398 56.91 21.44 39.69
C SER A 398 57.35 21.15 38.23
N SER A 399 58.63 21.36 37.86
CA SER A 399 59.02 21.37 36.43
C SER A 399 59.54 20.04 35.87
N ALA A 400 60.04 19.11 36.70
CA ALA A 400 60.70 17.88 36.23
C ALA A 400 59.72 16.70 36.00
N GLU A 401 58.57 16.68 36.69
CA GLU A 401 57.57 15.62 36.54
C GLU A 401 56.71 15.79 35.27
N ILE A 402 56.59 17.03 34.76
CA ILE A 402 55.80 17.36 33.57
C ILE A 402 56.51 16.90 32.27
N GLU A 403 57.84 16.98 32.18
CA GLU A 403 58.59 16.50 31.01
C GLU A 403 58.60 14.97 30.90
N LYS A 404 58.65 14.25 32.03
CA LYS A 404 58.65 12.78 32.07
C LYS A 404 57.32 12.18 31.58
N LEU A 405 56.20 12.84 31.88
CA LEU A 405 54.87 12.46 31.41
C LEU A 405 54.69 12.70 29.91
N ASN A 406 55.24 13.78 29.37
CA ASN A 406 55.14 14.10 27.94
C ASN A 406 55.93 13.12 27.05
N SER A 407 57.08 12.62 27.49
CA SER A 407 57.82 11.57 26.77
C SER A 407 57.10 10.21 26.76
N GLN A 408 56.34 9.89 27.82
CA GLN A 408 55.54 8.66 27.89
C GLN A 408 54.30 8.71 26.97
N ILE A 409 53.65 9.88 26.87
CA ILE A 409 52.52 10.10 25.96
C ILE A 409 52.95 9.95 24.49
N ALA A 410 54.13 10.47 24.12
CA ALA A 410 54.67 10.33 22.77
C ALA A 410 55.00 8.87 22.40
N SER A 411 55.55 8.08 23.34
CA SER A 411 55.84 6.65 23.14
C SER A 411 54.58 5.81 22.92
N LEU A 412 53.51 6.08 23.66
CA LEU A 412 52.25 5.34 23.55
C LEU A 412 51.50 5.66 22.25
N GLN A 413 51.62 6.90 21.75
CA GLN A 413 51.04 7.29 20.46
C GLN A 413 51.70 6.57 19.27
N VAL A 414 53.02 6.33 19.31
CA VAL A 414 53.75 5.62 18.25
C VAL A 414 53.40 4.12 18.22
N GLN A 415 53.19 3.49 19.37
CA GLN A 415 52.80 2.08 19.46
C GLN A 415 51.36 1.83 18.96
N LEU A 416 50.45 2.76 19.20
CA LEU A 416 49.07 2.70 18.67
C LEU A 416 49.02 2.87 17.14
N ALA A 417 49.89 3.70 16.57
CA ALA A 417 49.95 3.91 15.11
C ALA A 417 50.51 2.68 14.36
N GLN A 418 51.41 1.90 14.99
CA GLN A 418 52.01 0.70 14.39
C GLN A 418 51.07 -0.51 14.42
N LEU A 419 50.21 -0.64 15.44
CA LEU A 419 49.25 -1.75 15.54
C LEU A 419 48.14 -1.67 14.46
N ALA A 420 47.80 -0.47 14.00
CA ALA A 420 46.74 -0.25 13.00
C ALA A 420 47.20 -0.50 11.54
N GLN A 421 48.51 -0.53 11.25
CA GLN A 421 49.03 -0.76 9.89
C GLN A 421 49.51 -2.19 9.63
N VAL A 422 49.76 -2.99 10.67
CA VAL A 422 50.37 -4.33 10.51
C VAL A 422 49.34 -5.46 10.32
N HIS A 423 48.03 -5.21 10.51
CA HIS A 423 46.99 -6.16 10.07
C HIS A 423 46.61 -5.90 8.60
N LEU A 424 47.58 -6.16 7.71
CA LEU A 424 47.47 -6.23 6.25
C LEU A 424 46.13 -6.87 5.80
N GLN A 425 45.38 -6.24 4.90
CA GLN A 425 45.60 -6.31 3.46
C GLN A 425 45.76 -7.74 2.91
N ASN A 426 44.60 -8.38 2.72
CA ASN A 426 44.33 -9.18 1.53
C ASN A 426 42.96 -8.74 1.00
N ASN A 427 42.93 -7.55 0.38
CA ASN A 427 41.70 -6.85 0.01
C ASN A 427 40.88 -7.60 -1.05
N GLU A 428 41.49 -8.51 -1.83
CA GLU A 428 40.73 -9.37 -2.76
C GLU A 428 40.12 -10.60 -2.06
N ALA A 429 40.84 -11.27 -1.16
CA ALA A 429 40.31 -12.43 -0.45
C ALA A 429 39.21 -12.05 0.55
N SER A 430 39.35 -10.90 1.25
CA SER A 430 38.35 -10.40 2.19
C SER A 430 37.06 -9.94 1.48
N ALA A 431 37.17 -9.32 0.31
CA ALA A 431 36.01 -8.93 -0.49
C ALA A 431 35.28 -10.15 -1.07
N ILE A 432 36.01 -11.20 -1.48
CA ILE A 432 35.43 -12.46 -1.95
C ILE A 432 34.75 -13.20 -0.79
N PHE A 433 35.36 -13.23 0.41
CA PHE A 433 34.79 -13.86 1.60
C PHE A 433 33.52 -13.15 2.08
N GLU A 434 33.52 -11.81 2.18
CA GLU A 434 32.33 -11.02 2.51
C GLU A 434 31.21 -11.19 1.48
N LYS A 435 31.56 -11.28 0.19
CA LYS A 435 30.59 -11.53 -0.88
C LYS A 435 30.05 -12.96 -0.85
N LEU A 436 30.85 -13.94 -0.44
CA LEU A 436 30.41 -15.32 -0.26
C LEU A 436 29.48 -15.43 0.95
N ASN A 437 29.83 -14.81 2.08
CA ASN A 437 29.02 -14.77 3.30
C ASN A 437 27.69 -14.05 3.08
N SER A 438 27.69 -12.93 2.35
CA SER A 438 26.46 -12.25 1.95
C SER A 438 25.57 -13.13 1.07
N LYS A 439 26.16 -14.01 0.25
CA LYS A 439 25.43 -14.94 -0.62
C LYS A 439 24.92 -16.17 0.13
N ILE A 440 25.68 -16.67 1.10
CA ILE A 440 25.27 -17.74 2.03
C ILE A 440 24.10 -17.26 2.88
N ALA A 441 24.22 -16.08 3.51
CA ALA A 441 23.13 -15.47 4.28
C ALA A 441 21.87 -15.23 3.43
N SER A 442 22.02 -14.82 2.17
CA SER A 442 20.89 -14.67 1.24
C SER A 442 20.23 -16.01 0.87
N LEU A 443 21.01 -17.08 0.72
CA LEU A 443 20.47 -18.42 0.42
C LEU A 443 19.81 -19.04 1.65
N GLU A 444 20.37 -18.86 2.83
CA GLU A 444 19.76 -19.28 4.10
C GLU A 444 18.45 -18.53 4.37
N ALA A 445 18.40 -17.23 4.08
CA ALA A 445 17.16 -16.45 4.17
C ALA A 445 16.08 -16.93 3.17
N GLN A 446 16.48 -17.25 1.93
CA GLN A 446 15.55 -17.81 0.93
C GLN A 446 15.05 -19.22 1.32
N LEU A 447 15.93 -20.05 1.89
CA LEU A 447 15.57 -21.37 2.38
C LEU A 447 14.61 -21.25 3.57
N ALA A 448 14.86 -20.32 4.51
CA ALA A 448 13.98 -20.05 5.64
C ALA A 448 12.61 -19.49 5.20
N GLU A 449 12.57 -18.55 4.25
CA GLU A 449 11.31 -18.07 3.65
C GLU A 449 10.54 -19.20 2.97
N SER A 450 11.24 -20.06 2.22
CA SER A 450 10.64 -21.24 1.59
C SER A 450 10.05 -22.17 2.65
N MET A 451 10.82 -22.55 3.67
CA MET A 451 10.36 -23.42 4.75
C MET A 451 9.17 -22.82 5.51
N GLN A 452 9.16 -21.50 5.73
CA GLN A 452 8.04 -20.80 6.35
C GLN A 452 6.77 -20.84 5.48
N VAL A 453 6.91 -20.60 4.17
CA VAL A 453 5.78 -20.69 3.21
C VAL A 453 5.23 -22.12 3.17
N HIS A 454 6.10 -23.14 3.15
CA HIS A 454 5.68 -24.55 3.16
C HIS A 454 4.99 -24.94 4.47
N SER A 455 5.50 -24.48 5.63
CA SER A 455 4.86 -24.71 6.94
C SER A 455 3.50 -24.01 7.04
N LYS A 456 3.39 -22.77 6.56
CA LYS A 456 2.13 -22.01 6.58
C LYS A 456 1.10 -22.57 5.60
N LEU A 457 1.53 -23.07 4.44
CA LEU A 457 0.69 -23.79 3.49
C LEU A 457 0.22 -25.14 4.08
N ALA A 458 1.10 -25.87 4.75
CA ALA A 458 0.77 -27.12 5.44
C ALA A 458 -0.25 -26.92 6.57
N GLN A 459 -0.10 -25.86 7.37
CA GLN A 459 -1.07 -25.48 8.41
C GLN A 459 -2.42 -25.10 7.82
N ARG A 460 -2.45 -24.35 6.71
CA ARG A 460 -3.70 -23.98 6.02
C ARG A 460 -4.42 -25.16 5.37
N LEU A 461 -3.66 -26.14 4.88
CA LEU A 461 -4.18 -27.37 4.30
C LEU A 461 -4.50 -28.45 5.35
N GLN A 462 -4.17 -28.22 6.64
CA GLN A 462 -4.35 -29.16 7.76
C GLN A 462 -3.64 -30.51 7.55
N LEU A 463 -2.39 -30.46 7.07
CA LEU A 463 -1.59 -31.67 6.82
C LEU A 463 -1.11 -32.30 8.14
N PRO A 464 -1.07 -33.65 8.24
CA PRO A 464 -0.53 -34.32 9.42
C PRO A 464 0.99 -34.10 9.55
N GLU A 465 1.45 -33.89 10.78
CA GLU A 465 2.80 -33.40 11.13
C GLU A 465 3.93 -34.34 10.67
N ASN A 466 3.63 -35.63 10.47
CA ASN A 466 4.54 -36.64 9.94
C ASN A 466 4.91 -36.42 8.45
N VAL A 467 4.06 -35.76 7.66
CA VAL A 467 4.32 -35.45 6.24
C VAL A 467 5.14 -34.17 6.10
N VAL A 468 4.97 -33.21 7.01
CA VAL A 468 5.70 -31.92 7.02
C VAL A 468 7.18 -32.10 7.32
N ASN A 469 7.54 -33.12 8.12
CA ASN A 469 8.91 -33.41 8.53
C ASN A 469 9.65 -34.41 7.63
N SER A 470 9.00 -34.91 6.57
CA SER A 470 9.66 -35.78 5.60
C SER A 470 10.50 -34.89 4.67
N ASN A 471 11.83 -34.97 4.75
CA ASN A 471 12.79 -34.25 3.88
C ASN A 471 12.70 -34.65 2.39
N ASN A 472 11.58 -35.23 1.95
CA ASN A 472 11.36 -35.78 0.63
C ASN A 472 10.31 -34.94 -0.10
N ALA A 473 10.77 -33.95 -0.87
CA ALA A 473 9.94 -32.98 -1.57
C ALA A 473 8.86 -33.63 -2.47
N SER A 474 9.14 -34.82 -3.03
CA SER A 474 8.20 -35.53 -3.91
C SER A 474 6.95 -36.05 -3.18
N ILE A 475 7.07 -36.46 -1.92
CA ILE A 475 5.95 -36.95 -1.11
C ILE A 475 5.03 -35.79 -0.73
N PHE A 476 5.64 -34.64 -0.41
CA PHE A 476 4.94 -33.41 -0.06
C PHE A 476 4.15 -32.84 -1.26
N ASP A 477 4.75 -32.78 -2.45
CA ASP A 477 4.08 -32.31 -3.67
C ASP A 477 2.94 -33.23 -4.09
N SER A 478 3.12 -34.55 -4.01
CA SER A 478 2.06 -35.52 -4.32
C SER A 478 0.85 -35.36 -3.40
N TYR A 479 1.08 -35.12 -2.11
CA TYR A 479 0.00 -34.99 -1.13
C TYR A 479 -0.75 -33.65 -1.28
N ILE A 480 -0.03 -32.56 -1.56
CA ILE A 480 -0.64 -31.26 -1.86
C ILE A 480 -1.56 -31.35 -3.08
N ASN A 481 -1.10 -31.99 -4.16
CA ASN A 481 -1.91 -32.13 -5.37
C ASN A 481 -3.18 -32.96 -5.10
N GLN A 482 -3.06 -34.04 -4.32
CA GLN A 482 -4.19 -34.91 -3.99
C GLN A 482 -5.24 -34.22 -3.08
N GLU A 483 -4.81 -33.39 -2.15
CA GLU A 483 -5.70 -32.60 -1.29
C GLU A 483 -6.36 -31.43 -2.04
N LEU A 484 -5.63 -30.80 -2.96
CA LEU A 484 -6.20 -29.78 -3.86
C LEU A 484 -7.25 -30.39 -4.79
N GLU A 485 -7.02 -31.57 -5.35
CA GLU A 485 -8.01 -32.30 -6.15
C GLU A 485 -9.27 -32.63 -5.35
N LYS A 486 -9.12 -33.12 -4.11
CA LYS A 486 -10.26 -33.37 -3.21
C LYS A 486 -11.09 -32.12 -2.96
N ARG A 487 -10.45 -31.00 -2.60
CA ARG A 487 -11.14 -29.74 -2.31
C ARG A 487 -11.77 -29.13 -3.56
N LEU A 488 -11.14 -29.27 -4.72
CA LEU A 488 -11.70 -28.85 -6.00
C LEU A 488 -12.97 -29.64 -6.35
N GLY A 489 -12.96 -30.96 -6.16
CA GLY A 489 -14.15 -31.80 -6.36
C GLY A 489 -15.32 -31.41 -5.45
N VAL A 490 -15.06 -31.06 -4.20
CA VAL A 490 -16.10 -30.55 -3.27
C VAL A 490 -16.66 -29.20 -3.74
N ILE A 491 -15.82 -28.33 -4.30
CA ILE A 491 -16.23 -27.04 -4.85
C ILE A 491 -17.10 -27.22 -6.11
N GLU A 492 -16.75 -28.15 -7.01
CA GLU A 492 -17.54 -28.48 -8.19
C GLU A 492 -18.94 -28.99 -7.81
N ILE A 493 -19.04 -29.84 -6.79
CA ILE A 493 -20.31 -30.34 -6.25
C ILE A 493 -21.16 -29.18 -5.68
N ASN A 494 -20.55 -28.26 -4.94
CA ASN A 494 -21.26 -27.12 -4.37
C ASN A 494 -21.71 -26.10 -5.42
N LEU A 495 -20.92 -25.90 -6.48
CA LEU A 495 -21.31 -25.11 -7.65
C LEU A 495 -22.51 -25.73 -8.36
N ALA A 496 -22.49 -27.06 -8.60
CA ALA A 496 -23.62 -27.77 -9.20
C ALA A 496 -24.92 -27.62 -8.37
N LYS A 497 -24.81 -27.65 -7.03
CA LYS A 497 -25.94 -27.39 -6.12
C LYS A 497 -26.46 -25.95 -6.20
N LEU A 498 -25.57 -24.95 -6.28
CA LEU A 498 -25.93 -23.54 -6.44
C LEU A 498 -26.58 -23.24 -7.79
N THR A 499 -26.07 -23.82 -8.88
CA THR A 499 -26.68 -23.72 -10.21
C THR A 499 -28.02 -24.43 -10.31
N LYS A 500 -28.29 -25.41 -9.43
CA LYS A 500 -29.61 -26.02 -9.30
C LYS A 500 -30.58 -25.09 -8.55
N LEU A 501 -30.17 -24.55 -7.40
CA LEU A 501 -30.95 -23.57 -6.62
C LEU A 501 -31.36 -22.34 -7.44
N VAL A 502 -30.45 -21.78 -8.24
CA VAL A 502 -30.74 -20.61 -9.09
C VAL A 502 -31.78 -20.94 -10.19
N ARG A 503 -31.77 -22.18 -10.71
CA ARG A 503 -32.75 -22.64 -11.71
C ARG A 503 -34.12 -22.92 -11.10
N GLU A 504 -34.18 -23.32 -9.84
CA GLU A 504 -35.43 -23.50 -9.08
C GLU A 504 -36.11 -22.13 -8.83
N ASP A 505 -35.35 -21.11 -8.40
CA ASP A 505 -35.85 -19.73 -8.17
C ASP A 505 -36.33 -19.01 -9.46
N THR A 506 -35.82 -19.41 -10.64
CA THR A 506 -36.26 -18.80 -11.92
C THR A 506 -37.59 -19.35 -12.44
N ILE A 507 -38.06 -20.47 -11.91
CA ILE A 507 -39.34 -21.09 -12.31
C ILE A 507 -40.49 -20.46 -11.51
N ASP A 508 -40.30 -20.19 -10.21
CA ASP A 508 -41.33 -19.58 -9.35
C ASP A 508 -41.63 -18.11 -9.67
N THR A 509 -40.69 -17.41 -10.31
CA THR A 509 -40.87 -16.00 -10.72
C THR A 509 -41.63 -15.82 -12.03
N LYS A 510 -41.87 -16.89 -12.81
CA LYS A 510 -42.64 -16.81 -14.07
C LYS A 510 -44.17 -16.89 -13.89
N SER A 511 -44.68 -17.23 -12.71
CA SER A 511 -46.12 -17.39 -12.47
C SER A 511 -46.85 -16.12 -11.99
N ALA A 512 -46.14 -15.04 -11.64
CA ALA A 512 -46.75 -13.83 -11.06
C ALA A 512 -46.52 -12.58 -11.92
N GLN A 513 -46.67 -12.72 -13.24
CA GLN A 513 -46.46 -11.62 -14.18
C GLN A 513 -47.76 -10.87 -14.49
N TYR A 514 -48.49 -10.40 -13.47
CA TYR A 514 -49.46 -9.30 -13.63
C TYR A 514 -49.61 -8.53 -12.30
N GLN A 515 -49.33 -7.23 -12.38
CA GLN A 515 -49.48 -6.16 -11.38
C GLN A 515 -48.21 -5.74 -10.62
N CYS A 516 -48.05 -4.41 -10.58
CA CYS A 516 -47.06 -3.62 -9.86
C CYS A 516 -45.67 -3.47 -10.51
N SER A 517 -45.59 -2.50 -11.42
CA SER A 517 -44.39 -1.70 -11.68
C SER A 517 -44.10 -0.79 -10.48
N GLU A 518 -43.29 -1.24 -9.54
CA GLU A 518 -42.43 -0.40 -8.69
C GLU A 518 -41.55 -1.31 -7.83
N PHE A 519 -40.25 -1.01 -7.73
CA PHE A 519 -39.16 -1.76 -7.06
C PHE A 519 -38.49 -2.91 -7.83
N SER A 520 -37.69 -2.58 -8.84
CA SER A 520 -36.66 -3.49 -9.37
C SER A 520 -35.24 -2.91 -9.20
N ASP A 521 -34.76 -2.84 -7.96
CA ASP A 521 -33.36 -2.47 -7.64
C ASP A 521 -32.69 -3.49 -6.68
N TYR A 522 -32.93 -4.79 -6.89
CA TYR A 522 -32.24 -5.84 -6.13
C TYR A 522 -31.44 -6.81 -7.03
N ASN A 523 -30.33 -6.29 -7.54
CA ASN A 523 -28.95 -6.83 -7.45
C ASN A 523 -28.63 -8.32 -7.76
N ASN A 524 -29.29 -8.98 -8.71
CA ASN A 524 -28.80 -10.28 -9.22
C ASN A 524 -27.64 -10.17 -10.24
N GLY A 525 -27.51 -9.05 -10.96
CA GLY A 525 -26.43 -8.85 -11.95
C GLY A 525 -25.02 -8.75 -11.35
N GLY A 526 -24.90 -8.50 -10.04
CA GLY A 526 -23.62 -8.49 -9.33
C GLY A 526 -23.10 -9.90 -9.01
N LEU A 527 -23.99 -10.85 -8.74
CA LEU A 527 -23.64 -12.24 -8.44
C LEU A 527 -23.19 -12.98 -9.72
N GLU A 528 -23.88 -12.74 -10.82
CA GLU A 528 -23.60 -13.35 -12.13
C GLU A 528 -22.21 -12.93 -12.66
N LYS A 529 -21.88 -11.63 -12.58
CA LYS A 529 -20.55 -11.11 -12.94
C LYS A 529 -19.44 -11.61 -12.01
N ARG A 530 -19.77 -11.91 -10.74
CA ARG A 530 -18.80 -12.47 -9.77
C ARG A 530 -18.56 -13.95 -10.03
N LEU A 531 -19.61 -14.70 -10.42
CA LEU A 531 -19.52 -16.10 -10.84
C LEU A 531 -18.69 -16.25 -12.12
N GLU A 532 -18.98 -15.47 -13.17
CA GLU A 532 -18.17 -15.45 -14.41
C GLU A 532 -16.69 -15.17 -14.11
N ARG A 533 -16.41 -14.27 -13.16
CA ARG A 533 -15.04 -13.92 -12.79
C ARG A 533 -14.34 -15.06 -12.08
N ILE A 534 -15.03 -15.78 -11.19
CA ILE A 534 -14.50 -16.98 -10.50
C ILE A 534 -14.26 -18.11 -11.52
N GLU A 535 -15.19 -18.33 -12.45
CA GLU A 535 -15.10 -19.32 -13.52
C GLU A 535 -13.91 -19.01 -14.46
N ALA A 536 -13.71 -17.73 -14.80
CA ALA A 536 -12.55 -17.28 -15.58
C ALA A 536 -11.21 -17.44 -14.83
N HIS A 537 -11.22 -17.35 -13.49
CA HIS A 537 -10.03 -17.60 -12.67
C HIS A 537 -9.70 -19.09 -12.55
N LEU A 538 -10.71 -19.97 -12.51
CA LEU A 538 -10.56 -21.44 -12.53
C LEU A 538 -10.09 -21.95 -13.91
N ALA A 539 -10.63 -21.41 -15.00
CA ALA A 539 -10.18 -21.75 -16.36
C ALA A 539 -8.70 -21.37 -16.63
N LYS A 540 -8.18 -20.38 -15.89
CA LYS A 540 -6.74 -20.02 -15.90
C LYS A 540 -5.88 -20.96 -15.08
N PHE A 541 -6.46 -21.75 -14.17
CA PHE A 541 -5.76 -22.76 -13.38
C PHE A 541 -5.52 -24.03 -14.22
N ALA A 542 -6.57 -24.55 -14.88
CA ALA A 542 -6.49 -25.76 -15.70
C ALA A 542 -5.58 -25.66 -16.96
N ARG A 543 -5.30 -24.44 -17.46
CA ARG A 543 -4.49 -24.23 -18.67
C ARG A 543 -2.98 -24.33 -18.47
N LYS A 544 -2.47 -24.46 -17.24
CA LYS A 544 -1.02 -24.39 -16.98
C LYS A 544 -0.32 -25.74 -16.77
N ASP A 545 -1.06 -26.81 -16.52
CA ASP A 545 -0.48 -28.15 -16.25
C ASP A 545 -0.21 -29.00 -17.50
N THR A 546 -0.61 -28.54 -18.69
CA THR A 546 -0.38 -29.27 -19.95
C THR A 546 0.83 -28.78 -20.76
N ARG A 547 1.68 -27.90 -20.21
CA ARG A 547 2.90 -27.45 -20.89
C ARG A 547 4.15 -28.15 -20.35
N GLY A 548 4.29 -29.41 -20.75
CA GLY A 548 5.52 -30.17 -20.55
C GLY A 548 6.75 -29.52 -21.20
N THR A 549 7.86 -29.64 -20.48
CA THR A 549 9.12 -30.19 -21.02
C THR A 549 9.73 -29.46 -22.22
N LYS A 550 10.32 -28.27 -22.03
CA LYS A 550 11.46 -27.80 -22.84
C LYS A 550 12.49 -27.05 -21.97
N THR A 551 13.74 -27.42 -22.22
CA THR A 551 15.03 -27.06 -21.59
C THR A 551 15.16 -25.60 -21.10
N PRO A 552 15.75 -25.33 -19.92
CA PRO A 552 15.90 -23.98 -19.41
C PRO A 552 17.23 -23.36 -19.84
N GLN A 553 17.20 -22.46 -20.82
CA GLN A 553 18.28 -21.50 -21.03
C GLN A 553 17.87 -20.13 -20.46
N ARG A 554 18.40 -19.88 -19.25
CA ARG A 554 18.79 -18.58 -18.69
C ARG A 554 17.91 -17.37 -19.07
N GLN A 555 16.91 -17.07 -18.25
CA GLN A 555 16.60 -15.69 -17.88
C GLN A 555 16.25 -15.62 -16.39
N ARG A 556 17.05 -14.82 -15.69
CA ARG A 556 16.97 -14.47 -14.27
C ARG A 556 15.59 -13.83 -14.02
N SER A 557 14.79 -14.42 -13.15
CA SER A 557 13.58 -13.81 -12.60
C SER A 557 13.60 -14.02 -11.10
N GLU A 558 13.91 -12.94 -10.38
CA GLU A 558 13.72 -12.80 -8.95
C GLU A 558 12.20 -12.80 -8.68
N SER A 559 11.64 -13.98 -8.40
CA SER A 559 10.44 -14.16 -7.58
C SER A 559 10.21 -15.65 -7.39
N SER A 560 10.11 -16.07 -6.13
CA SER A 560 9.74 -17.44 -5.76
C SER A 560 8.40 -17.80 -6.41
N PRO A 561 8.28 -18.95 -7.11
CA PRO A 561 7.04 -19.37 -7.79
C PRO A 561 5.85 -19.51 -6.83
N PHE A 562 6.12 -19.69 -5.54
CA PHE A 562 5.13 -20.05 -4.52
C PHE A 562 4.49 -18.84 -3.83
N GLY A 563 5.22 -17.73 -3.67
CA GLY A 563 4.68 -16.52 -3.02
C GLY A 563 3.48 -15.90 -3.77
N GLY A 564 3.41 -16.12 -5.09
CA GLY A 564 2.28 -15.70 -5.91
C GLY A 564 1.03 -16.57 -5.77
N LEU A 565 1.19 -17.86 -5.43
CA LEU A 565 0.08 -18.79 -5.26
C LEU A 565 -0.62 -18.57 -3.91
N GLU A 566 0.14 -18.39 -2.82
CA GLU A 566 -0.42 -18.12 -1.49
C GLU A 566 -1.26 -16.84 -1.48
N LYS A 567 -0.75 -15.77 -2.10
CA LYS A 567 -1.43 -14.47 -2.18
C LYS A 567 -2.73 -14.54 -2.99
N ARG A 568 -2.78 -15.40 -4.01
CA ARG A 568 -3.96 -15.62 -4.86
C ARG A 568 -4.97 -16.55 -4.18
N LEU A 569 -4.53 -17.57 -3.44
CA LEU A 569 -5.40 -18.44 -2.66
C LEU A 569 -6.09 -17.66 -1.53
N GLY A 570 -5.33 -16.83 -0.80
CA GLY A 570 -5.90 -15.95 0.23
C GLY A 570 -6.90 -14.93 -0.31
N GLN A 571 -6.74 -14.48 -1.56
CA GLN A 571 -7.72 -13.62 -2.23
C GLN A 571 -9.02 -14.37 -2.56
N ILE A 572 -8.93 -15.65 -2.96
CA ILE A 572 -10.09 -16.50 -3.25
C ILE A 572 -10.84 -16.85 -1.96
N GLU A 573 -10.13 -17.22 -0.89
CA GLU A 573 -10.71 -17.50 0.43
C GLU A 573 -11.39 -16.25 1.03
N ALA A 574 -10.78 -15.07 0.88
CA ALA A 574 -11.40 -13.82 1.32
C ALA A 574 -12.68 -13.47 0.54
N LEU A 575 -12.74 -13.82 -0.76
CA LEU A 575 -13.94 -13.65 -1.59
C LEU A 575 -15.04 -14.65 -1.20
N LEU A 576 -14.68 -15.89 -0.85
CA LEU A 576 -15.61 -16.91 -0.36
C LEU A 576 -16.15 -16.57 1.04
N ALA A 577 -15.30 -16.08 1.95
CA ALA A 577 -15.72 -15.64 3.29
C ALA A 577 -16.65 -14.42 3.23
N LYS A 578 -16.44 -13.50 2.28
CA LYS A 578 -17.38 -12.40 2.01
C LYS A 578 -18.72 -12.91 1.50
N LEU A 579 -18.74 -13.96 0.67
CA LEU A 579 -19.98 -14.59 0.18
C LEU A 579 -20.77 -15.25 1.32
N ALA A 580 -20.09 -15.93 2.25
CA ALA A 580 -20.71 -16.58 3.42
C ALA A 580 -21.20 -15.60 4.49
N LYS A 581 -20.65 -14.38 4.56
CA LYS A 581 -21.09 -13.33 5.50
C LYS A 581 -22.38 -12.64 5.04
N ASP A 582 -22.55 -12.43 3.74
CA ASP A 582 -23.76 -11.83 3.16
C ASP A 582 -24.96 -12.80 3.10
N SER A 583 -24.73 -14.12 3.18
CA SER A 583 -25.82 -15.11 3.27
C SER A 583 -26.43 -15.22 4.67
N LYS A 584 -25.72 -14.84 5.74
CA LYS A 584 -26.24 -14.85 7.12
C LYS A 584 -27.11 -13.64 7.45
N SER A 585 -26.92 -12.49 6.80
CA SER A 585 -27.73 -11.28 7.05
C SER A 585 -29.11 -11.32 6.39
N ARG A 586 -29.37 -12.24 5.47
CA ARG A 586 -30.66 -12.38 4.77
C ARG A 586 -31.55 -13.52 5.27
N SER A 587 -31.00 -14.48 6.03
CA SER A 587 -31.73 -15.66 6.52
C SER A 587 -32.54 -15.42 7.81
N SER A 588 -32.38 -14.27 8.49
CA SER A 588 -33.07 -14.00 9.77
C SER A 588 -34.37 -13.19 9.64
N ARG A 589 -34.84 -12.89 8.42
CA ARG A 589 -35.98 -11.99 8.19
C ARG A 589 -37.17 -12.64 7.49
N VAL A 590 -37.20 -13.97 7.40
CA VAL A 590 -38.36 -14.73 6.89
C VAL A 590 -38.60 -15.92 7.81
N HIS A 591 -39.26 -15.67 8.93
CA HIS A 591 -40.12 -16.68 9.55
C HIS A 591 -41.53 -16.11 9.65
N MET A 592 -42.43 -16.88 9.06
CA MET A 592 -43.86 -16.65 8.91
C MET A 592 -44.53 -16.42 10.26
N ALA A 593 -45.43 -15.44 10.27
CA ALA A 593 -46.49 -15.31 11.25
C ALA A 593 -47.32 -16.61 11.27
N THR A 594 -47.50 -17.16 12.46
CA THR A 594 -48.62 -18.03 12.81
C THR A 594 -49.52 -17.18 13.70
N VAL A 595 -50.80 -17.07 13.33
CA VAL A 595 -51.86 -16.37 14.07
C VAL A 595 -52.77 -17.42 14.73
N ASP A 596 -53.47 -16.96 15.76
CA ASP A 596 -54.39 -17.58 16.73
C ASP A 596 -53.69 -18.03 18.03
N GLU A 597 -54.10 -17.63 19.23
CA GLU A 597 -55.40 -17.12 19.70
C GLU A 597 -55.20 -16.45 21.08
N GLN A 598 -56.17 -15.61 21.50
CA GLN A 598 -56.50 -15.13 22.85
C GLN A 598 -56.32 -13.63 23.19
N SER A 599 -57.50 -12.96 23.16
CA SER A 599 -58.06 -12.07 24.18
C SER A 599 -57.88 -10.54 24.05
N ASP A 600 -58.86 -9.95 23.37
CA ASP A 600 -59.63 -8.70 23.65
C ASP A 600 -59.64 -8.15 25.10
N PRO A 601 -60.22 -6.94 25.36
CA PRO A 601 -60.34 -5.69 24.56
C PRO A 601 -60.10 -4.44 25.46
N ILE A 602 -60.31 -3.20 24.95
CA ILE A 602 -61.07 -2.08 25.61
C ILE A 602 -60.74 -0.69 25.01
N PHE A 603 -61.82 -0.04 24.49
CA PHE A 603 -62.15 1.40 24.39
C PHE A 603 -61.27 2.34 23.54
N SER A 604 -61.75 3.41 22.90
CA SER A 604 -63.05 3.96 22.46
C SER A 604 -62.72 5.36 21.93
N ASP A 605 -63.51 5.87 20.98
CA ASP A 605 -63.95 7.28 20.89
C ASP A 605 -62.89 8.38 20.62
N ASP A 606 -63.13 9.45 19.87
CA ASP A 606 -64.25 9.91 19.04
C ASP A 606 -63.72 11.11 18.23
N ASP A 607 -64.47 11.46 17.17
CA ASP A 607 -64.71 12.77 16.54
C ASP A 607 -63.81 13.99 16.88
N THR A 608 -63.45 14.88 15.95
CA THR A 608 -64.38 15.91 15.43
C THR A 608 -63.83 16.71 14.23
N SER A 609 -64.64 16.78 13.16
CA SER A 609 -65.11 17.95 12.37
C SER A 609 -64.20 19.16 11.97
N LYS A 610 -63.98 19.30 10.64
CA LYS A 610 -64.39 20.40 9.69
C LYS A 610 -63.95 21.90 9.95
N PRO A 611 -64.22 22.88 9.05
CA PRO A 611 -63.65 23.12 7.69
C PRO A 611 -63.37 24.64 7.38
N GLU A 612 -63.04 24.97 6.11
CA GLU A 612 -63.22 26.28 5.40
C GLU A 612 -62.36 27.50 5.87
N ASP A 613 -61.93 28.50 5.09
CA ASP A 613 -62.00 28.85 3.66
C ASP A 613 -61.05 30.05 3.38
N ASN A 614 -60.52 30.11 2.15
CA ASN A 614 -60.35 31.29 1.26
C ASN A 614 -59.45 32.52 1.59
N ASP A 615 -58.54 32.90 0.67
CA ASP A 615 -58.79 33.95 -0.35
C ASP A 615 -57.56 34.38 -1.22
N ILE A 616 -57.74 34.29 -2.56
CA ILE A 616 -57.54 35.28 -3.65
C ILE A 616 -56.16 35.97 -3.90
N ILE A 617 -55.63 35.88 -5.16
CA ILE A 617 -55.46 36.97 -6.18
C ILE A 617 -54.44 36.64 -7.32
N ARG A 618 -55.00 36.48 -8.53
CA ARG A 618 -54.63 36.96 -9.91
C ARG A 618 -53.23 36.72 -10.56
N GLN A 619 -53.15 35.73 -11.46
CA GLN A 619 -53.09 35.77 -12.96
C GLN A 619 -52.77 37.09 -13.74
N PRO A 620 -52.44 37.09 -15.08
CA PRO A 620 -51.82 36.06 -15.96
C PRO A 620 -51.04 36.55 -17.26
N VAL A 621 -50.61 35.56 -18.09
CA VAL A 621 -50.48 35.48 -19.59
C VAL A 621 -49.50 36.38 -20.38
N GLN A 622 -48.62 35.76 -21.21
CA GLN A 622 -48.53 35.94 -22.69
C GLN A 622 -47.41 35.07 -23.34
N THR A 623 -47.80 34.17 -24.25
CA THR A 623 -47.09 33.82 -25.51
C THR A 623 -47.68 34.72 -26.64
N PRO A 624 -47.20 34.79 -27.92
CA PRO A 624 -46.31 33.89 -28.68
C PRO A 624 -45.29 34.62 -29.61
N GLU A 625 -44.45 33.89 -30.36
CA GLU A 625 -44.39 33.94 -31.84
C GLU A 625 -43.26 33.10 -32.46
N ILE A 626 -43.60 32.55 -33.62
CA ILE A 626 -42.77 31.85 -34.61
C ILE A 626 -42.48 32.86 -35.72
N VAL A 627 -41.24 33.01 -36.21
CA VAL A 627 -40.93 33.37 -37.61
C VAL A 627 -39.52 32.87 -37.99
N ILE A 628 -39.49 32.00 -39.03
CA ILE A 628 -38.46 31.68 -40.06
C ILE A 628 -37.03 31.35 -39.61
#